data_AF-A0A7X7BPT3-F1
#
_entry.id   AF-A0A7X7BPT3-F1
#
_cell.length_a   1.000
_cell.length_b   1.000
_cell.length_c   1.000
_cell.angle_alpha   90.00
_cell.angle_beta   90.00
_cell.angle_gamma   90.00
#
_symmetry.space_group_name_H-M   'P 1'
#
loop_
_entity.id
_entity.type
_entity.pdbx_description
1 polymer ?
#
loop_
_entity_poly.entity_id
_entity_poly.type
_entity_poly.pdbx_seq_one_letter_code
_entity_poly.pdbx_strand_id
1 'polypeptide(L)'
;MKRHGAIFVEVIVSILLFTVGILALTGTLFYGVKMVTASRQETTNEQEYKNSVENEILGIIQGSNPSPFGTSLGPDHIIINSIQLPFTLYRYKQEGKEGTEMYLIKRGN
;
A
#
# COMPACT_ATOMS: atom_id res chain seq x y z
N MET A 1 -49.37 19.91 42.33
CA MET A 1 -47.94 19.83 42.69
C MET A 1 -47.19 19.05 41.63
N LYS A 2 -46.36 19.70 40.81
CA LYS A 2 -45.48 18.99 39.86
C LYS A 2 -44.43 18.23 40.66
N ARG A 3 -44.48 16.89 40.59
CA ARG A 3 -43.53 15.96 41.25
C ARG A 3 -42.10 16.36 40.87
N HIS A 4 -41.37 16.98 41.80
CA HIS A 4 -39.97 17.41 41.61
C HIS A 4 -39.03 16.25 41.21
N GLY A 5 -39.38 14.99 41.51
CA GLY A 5 -38.62 13.82 41.08
C GLY A 5 -38.66 13.53 39.57
N ALA A 6 -39.68 13.98 38.84
CA ALA A 6 -39.77 13.73 37.40
C ALA A 6 -38.75 14.56 36.59
N ILE A 7 -38.50 15.81 37.01
CA ILE A 7 -37.57 16.73 36.34
C ILE A 7 -36.12 16.24 36.50
N PHE A 8 -35.75 15.75 37.70
CA PHE A 8 -34.41 15.22 37.94
C PHE A 8 -34.09 13.97 37.10
N VAL A 9 -35.05 13.07 36.95
CA VAL A 9 -34.90 11.87 36.12
C VAL A 9 -34.73 12.26 34.65
N GLU A 10 -35.52 13.21 34.16
CA GLU A 10 -35.46 13.68 32.78
C GLU A 10 -34.10 14.33 32.43
N VAL A 11 -33.53 15.10 33.37
CA VAL A 11 -32.19 15.68 33.22
C VAL A 11 -31.10 14.60 33.19
N ILE A 12 -31.18 13.59 34.06
CA ILE A 12 -30.21 12.48 34.09
C ILE A 12 -30.28 11.68 32.79
N VAL A 13 -31.49 11.38 32.30
CA VAL A 13 -31.69 10.68 31.03
C VAL A 13 -31.14 11.49 29.85
N SER A 14 -31.33 12.81 29.86
CA SER A 14 -30.81 13.71 28.83
C SER A 14 -29.27 13.72 28.82
N ILE A 15 -28.64 13.77 29.99
CA ILE A 15 -27.17 13.70 30.13
C ILE A 15 -26.65 12.35 29.64
N LEU A 16 -27.32 11.25 29.97
CA LEU A 16 -26.93 9.90 29.53
C LEU A 16 -27.00 9.77 28.00
N LEU A 17 -28.12 10.19 27.40
CA LEU A 17 -28.28 10.16 25.94
C LEU A 17 -27.23 11.02 25.24
N PHE A 18 -26.96 12.21 25.78
CA PHE A 18 -25.93 13.11 25.25
C PHE A 18 -24.52 12.50 25.35
N THR A 19 -24.18 11.89 26.49
CA THR A 19 -22.88 11.27 26.71
C THR A 19 -22.66 10.07 25.78
N VAL A 20 -23.68 9.22 25.62
CA VAL A 20 -23.65 8.11 24.66
C VAL A 20 -23.51 8.63 23.22
N GLY A 21 -24.20 9.72 22.87
CA GLY A 21 -24.08 10.37 21.58
C GLY A 21 -22.66 10.87 21.28
N ILE A 22 -22.02 11.54 22.25
CA ILE A 22 -20.62 11.99 22.10
C ILE A 22 -19.65 10.82 21.98
N LEU A 23 -19.84 9.76 22.78
CA LEU A 23 -19.01 8.55 22.70
C LEU A 23 -19.12 7.88 21.33
N ALA A 24 -20.34 7.75 20.80
CA ALA A 24 -20.58 7.21 19.47
C ALA A 24 -19.91 8.05 18.37
N LEU A 25 -20.05 9.38 18.44
CA LEU A 25 -19.41 10.30 17.49
C LEU A 25 -17.88 10.25 17.56
N THR A 26 -17.33 10.18 18.77
CA THR A 26 -15.87 10.10 18.97
C THR A 26 -15.34 8.79 18.42
N GLY A 27 -16.04 7.68 18.65
CA GLY A 27 -15.68 6.36 18.13
C GLY A 27 -15.66 6.31 16.60
N THR A 28 -16.68 6.88 15.94
CA THR A 28 -16.75 6.89 14.48
C THR A 28 -15.67 7.77 13.85
N LEU A 29 -15.39 8.94 14.42
CA LEU A 29 -14.31 9.82 13.97
C LEU A 29 -12.93 9.15 14.14
N PHE A 30 -12.68 8.51 15.28
CA PHE A 30 -11.39 7.87 15.54
C PHE A 30 -11.15 6.67 14.62
N TYR A 31 -12.20 5.87 14.36
CA TYR A 31 -12.14 4.77 13.42
C TYR A 31 -11.92 5.25 11.99
N GLY A 32 -12.64 6.29 11.56
CA GLY A 32 -12.49 6.90 10.24
C GLY A 32 -11.08 7.45 10.02
N VAL A 33 -10.52 8.18 10.98
CA VAL A 33 -9.15 8.70 10.90
C VAL A 33 -8.13 7.56 10.84
N LYS A 34 -8.24 6.55 11.70
CA LYS A 34 -7.33 5.38 11.68
C LYS A 34 -7.32 4.67 10.32
N MET A 35 -8.51 4.46 9.73
CA MET A 35 -8.63 3.81 8.43
C MET A 35 -7.97 4.62 7.32
N VAL A 36 -8.18 5.95 7.30
CA VAL A 36 -7.56 6.84 6.32
C VAL A 36 -6.05 6.89 6.50
N THR A 37 -5.55 6.97 7.73
CA THR A 37 -4.11 7.01 8.00
C THR A 37 -3.43 5.69 7.62
N ALA A 38 -4.05 4.54 7.93
CA ALA A 38 -3.54 3.24 7.53
C ALA A 38 -3.49 3.09 6.00
N SER A 39 -4.56 3.48 5.30
CA SER A 39 -4.62 3.44 3.84
C SER A 39 -3.58 4.35 3.19
N ARG A 40 -3.36 5.55 3.73
CA ARG A 40 -2.30 6.46 3.26
C ARG A 40 -0.92 5.85 3.47
N GLN A 41 -0.65 5.27 4.64
CA GLN A 41 0.65 4.69 4.93
C GLN A 41 0.94 3.49 4.00
N GLU A 42 -0.03 2.62 3.77
CA GLU A 42 0.12 1.51 2.83
C GLU A 42 0.36 1.99 1.40
N THR A 43 -0.38 3.02 0.96
CA THR A 43 -0.21 3.61 -0.38
C THR A 43 1.17 4.24 -0.54
N THR A 44 1.63 5.02 0.45
CA THR A 44 2.97 5.62 0.42
C THR A 44 4.05 4.55 0.36
N ASN A 45 3.94 3.50 1.17
CA ASN A 45 4.92 2.40 1.19
C ASN A 45 4.95 1.65 -0.15
N GLU A 46 3.80 1.42 -0.78
CA GLU A 46 3.73 0.82 -2.13
C GLU A 46 4.38 1.73 -3.18
N GLN A 47 4.13 3.04 -3.09
CA GLN A 47 4.64 4.00 -4.05
C GLN A 47 6.16 4.20 -3.90
N GLU A 48 6.68 4.22 -2.67
CA GLU A 48 8.12 4.21 -2.40
C GLU A 48 8.81 2.96 -2.95
N TYR A 49 8.21 1.78 -2.77
CA TYR A 49 8.73 0.55 -3.34
C TYR A 49 8.76 0.59 -4.88
N LYS A 50 7.67 1.02 -5.51
CA LYS A 50 7.62 1.17 -6.97
C LYS A 50 8.67 2.16 -7.48
N ASN A 51 8.78 3.34 -6.87
CA ASN A 51 9.78 4.33 -7.24
C ASN A 51 11.21 3.80 -7.07
N SER A 52 11.47 3.02 -6.02
CA SER A 52 12.80 2.42 -5.82
C SER A 52 13.14 1.42 -6.92
N VAL A 53 12.20 0.54 -7.30
CA VAL A 53 12.40 -0.43 -8.37
C VAL A 53 12.56 0.28 -9.72
N GLU A 54 11.76 1.32 -10.00
CA GLU A 54 11.88 2.11 -11.23
C GLU A 54 13.23 2.83 -11.34
N ASN A 55 13.70 3.47 -10.25
CA ASN A 55 15.01 4.12 -10.24
C ASN A 55 16.16 3.13 -10.45
N GLU A 56 16.04 1.92 -9.91
CA GLU A 56 17.02 0.85 -10.16
C GLU A 56 17.02 0.42 -11.63
N ILE A 57 15.85 0.16 -12.21
CA ILE A 57 15.70 -0.19 -13.62
C ILE A 57 16.28 0.92 -14.51
N LEU A 58 15.99 2.18 -14.20
CA LEU A 58 16.55 3.33 -14.91
C LEU A 58 18.08 3.39 -14.78
N GLY A 59 18.64 3.10 -13.60
CA GLY A 59 20.08 3.01 -13.40
C GLY A 59 20.75 1.88 -14.21
N ILE A 60 20.06 0.75 -14.36
CA ILE A 60 20.53 -0.35 -15.22
C ILE A 60 20.51 0.06 -16.69
N ILE A 61 19.43 0.72 -17.15
CA ILE A 61 19.30 1.20 -18.54
C ILE A 61 20.35 2.27 -18.85
N GLN A 62 20.62 3.18 -17.91
CA GLN A 62 21.62 4.24 -18.06
C GLN A 62 23.07 3.76 -17.91
N GLY A 63 23.28 2.49 -17.52
CA GLY A 63 24.61 1.89 -17.37
C GLY A 63 25.34 2.27 -16.08
N SER A 64 24.65 2.89 -15.12
CA SER A 64 25.23 3.31 -13.83
C SER A 64 25.22 2.18 -12.78
N ASN A 65 24.35 1.18 -12.91
CA ASN A 65 24.38 -0.04 -12.09
C ASN A 65 24.22 -1.30 -12.96
N PRO A 66 25.26 -2.11 -13.15
CA PRO A 66 25.22 -3.23 -14.09
C PRO A 66 24.49 -4.48 -13.56
N SER A 67 24.21 -4.57 -12.26
CA SER A 67 23.67 -5.79 -11.65
C SER A 67 22.23 -5.59 -11.14
N PRO A 68 21.24 -6.29 -11.72
CA PRO A 68 19.87 -6.29 -11.20
C PRO A 68 19.80 -6.95 -9.83
N PHE A 69 19.10 -6.32 -8.87
CA PHE A 69 18.82 -6.93 -7.56
C PHE A 69 17.62 -7.89 -7.58
N GLY A 70 16.80 -7.86 -8.64
CA GLY A 70 15.66 -8.75 -8.80
C GLY A 70 16.04 -10.24 -8.81
N THR A 71 15.07 -11.11 -8.52
CA THR A 71 15.30 -12.56 -8.61
C THR A 71 15.44 -12.97 -10.07
N SER A 72 16.56 -13.58 -10.45
CA SER A 72 16.74 -14.15 -11.79
C SER A 72 15.82 -15.35 -11.99
N LEU A 73 15.01 -15.31 -13.04
CA LEU A 73 14.15 -16.42 -13.48
C LEU A 73 14.84 -17.34 -14.50
N GLY A 74 16.11 -17.06 -14.81
CA GLY A 74 16.93 -17.85 -15.72
C GLY A 74 17.13 -17.20 -17.10
N PRO A 75 18.10 -17.73 -17.87
CA PRO A 75 18.36 -17.29 -19.24
C PRO A 75 17.35 -17.90 -20.23
N ASP A 76 16.95 -17.12 -21.23
CA ASP A 76 16.07 -17.53 -22.32
C ASP A 76 16.43 -16.74 -23.62
N HIS A 77 15.73 -16.97 -24.74
CA HIS A 77 16.05 -16.36 -26.03
C HIS A 77 14.81 -15.75 -26.70
N ILE A 78 14.97 -14.53 -27.23
CA ILE A 78 13.97 -13.91 -28.10
C ILE A 78 14.38 -14.15 -29.56
N ILE A 79 13.46 -14.62 -30.39
CA ILE A 79 13.68 -14.79 -31.83
C ILE A 79 13.17 -13.54 -32.55
N ILE A 80 14.07 -12.75 -33.14
CA ILE A 80 13.72 -11.59 -33.96
C ILE A 80 14.37 -11.78 -35.33
N ASN A 81 13.59 -11.78 -36.42
CA ASN A 81 14.10 -11.97 -37.79
C ASN A 81 15.04 -13.19 -37.93
N SER A 82 14.66 -14.33 -37.36
CA SER A 82 15.47 -15.57 -37.33
C SER A 82 16.81 -15.48 -36.57
N ILE A 83 17.08 -14.38 -35.88
CA ILE A 83 18.24 -14.20 -35.00
C ILE A 83 17.80 -14.51 -33.57
N GLN A 84 18.51 -15.42 -32.91
CA GLN A 84 18.32 -15.71 -31.49
C GLN A 84 19.11 -14.71 -30.65
N LEU A 85 18.40 -13.95 -29.83
CA LEU A 85 18.97 -12.98 -28.91
C LEU A 85 18.81 -13.51 -27.48
N PRO A 86 19.91 -13.87 -26.78
CA PRO A 86 19.83 -14.32 -25.40
C PRO A 86 19.38 -13.16 -24.49
N PHE A 87 18.60 -13.48 -23.46
CA PHE A 87 18.22 -12.57 -22.39
C PHE A 87 18.11 -13.29 -21.06
N THR A 88 18.14 -12.54 -19.97
CA THR A 88 17.82 -13.02 -18.62
C THR A 88 16.66 -12.20 -18.09
N LEU A 89 15.64 -12.89 -17.55
CA LEU A 89 14.48 -12.25 -16.95
C LEU A 89 14.69 -12.09 -15.44
N TYR A 90 14.46 -10.90 -14.93
CA TYR A 90 14.52 -10.59 -13.50
C TYR A 90 13.14 -10.20 -13.00
N ARG A 91 12.70 -10.80 -11.90
CA ARG A 91 11.43 -10.51 -11.23
C ARG A 91 11.67 -9.71 -9.97
N TYR A 92 10.97 -8.59 -9.86
CA TYR A 92 10.88 -7.75 -8.68
C TYR A 92 9.51 -7.94 -8.06
N LYS A 93 9.48 -8.54 -6.87
CA LYS A 93 8.27 -8.81 -6.11
C LYS A 93 8.45 -8.29 -4.70
N GLN A 94 7.48 -7.53 -4.22
CA GLN A 94 7.41 -7.16 -2.81
C GLN A 94 6.90 -8.35 -2.01
N GLU A 95 7.61 -8.75 -0.95
CA GLU A 95 7.16 -9.84 -0.09
C GLU A 95 5.78 -9.54 0.51
N GLY A 96 4.89 -10.52 0.46
CA GLY A 96 3.53 -10.41 1.01
C GLY A 96 2.51 -9.67 0.15
N LYS A 97 2.86 -9.19 -1.07
CA LYS A 97 1.89 -8.60 -2.01
C LYS A 97 1.76 -9.41 -3.30
N GLU A 98 0.53 -9.78 -3.62
CA GLU A 98 0.17 -10.44 -4.89
C GLU A 98 -0.25 -9.39 -5.92
N GLY A 99 0.17 -9.57 -7.18
CA GLY A 99 -0.25 -8.71 -8.31
C GLY A 99 0.65 -7.50 -8.61
N THR A 100 1.63 -7.17 -7.75
CA THR A 100 2.58 -6.06 -7.96
C THR A 100 3.97 -6.58 -8.34
N GLU A 101 4.04 -7.33 -9.43
CA GLU A 101 5.29 -7.90 -9.93
C GLU A 101 5.80 -7.06 -11.11
N MET A 102 7.04 -6.59 -11.04
CA MET A 102 7.73 -5.96 -12.17
C MET A 102 8.75 -6.90 -12.76
N TYR A 103 8.92 -6.83 -14.07
CA TYR A 103 9.78 -7.71 -14.83
C TYR A 103 10.79 -6.88 -15.64
N LEU A 104 12.07 -7.23 -15.50
CA LEU A 104 13.16 -6.61 -16.26
C LEU A 104 13.79 -7.66 -17.18
N ILE A 105 13.80 -7.38 -18.48
CA ILE A 105 14.53 -8.17 -19.48
C ILE A 105 15.91 -7.54 -19.66
N LYS A 106 16.95 -8.28 -19.29
CA LYS A 106 18.34 -7.89 -19.55
C LYS A 106 18.88 -8.70 -20.71
N ARG A 107 19.37 -8.05 -21.76
CA ARG A 107 20.03 -8.73 -22.88
C ARG A 107 21.26 -9.49 -22.37
N GLY A 108 21.38 -10.76 -22.74
CA GLY A 108 22.58 -11.56 -22.54
C GLY A 108 23.65 -11.13 -23.53
N ASN A 109 24.92 -11.16 -23.08
CA ASN A 109 26.06 -10.96 -23.97
C ASN A 109 26.22 -12.11 -24.95
#